data_AF-A0A450Z014-F1
#
_entry.id   AF-A0A450Z014-F1
#
_cell.length_a   1.000
_cell.length_b   1.000
_cell.length_c   1.000
_cell.angle_alpha   90.00
_cell.angle_beta   90.00
_cell.angle_gamma   90.00
#
_symmetry.space_group_name_H-M   'P 1'
#
loop_
_entity.id
_entity.type
_entity.pdbx_description
1 polymer ?
#
loop_
_entity_poly.entity_id
_entity_poly.type
_entity_poly.pdbx_seq_one_letter_code
_entity_poly.pdbx_strand_id
1 'polypeptide(L)'
;MDNGVFEPTTVGTPQGGVFSPLLVNIALNSLDQTLERHGMRFMRYADDFVVMCRSHVQAEEALALIRSHLENELKLKSSPEKTHIVTFSEGFAYLGFDLCSRSVAMRAKSVENLEAKVREITERSHNLDDDLIV
;
A
#
# COMPACT_ATOMS: atom_id res chain seq x y z
N MET A 1 4.98 20.45 11.86
CA MET A 1 5.92 21.57 11.70
C MET A 1 5.59 22.21 10.38
N ASP A 2 4.88 23.33 10.42
CA ASP A 2 4.56 24.13 9.24
C ASP A 2 5.14 25.51 9.53
N ASN A 3 6.01 26.02 8.65
CA ASN A 3 6.72 27.30 8.81
C ASN A 3 7.46 27.53 10.16
N GLY A 4 8.01 26.49 10.79
CA GLY A 4 8.84 26.63 12.00
C GLY A 4 8.07 26.88 13.30
N VAL A 5 6.74 26.80 13.28
CA VAL A 5 5.90 26.88 14.49
C VAL A 5 5.47 25.47 14.91
N PHE A 6 5.66 25.15 16.19
CA PHE A 6 5.17 23.90 16.79
C PHE A 6 3.69 24.04 17.12
N GLU A 7 2.84 23.63 16.18
CA GLU A 7 1.42 23.41 16.44
C GLU A 7 1.25 22.11 17.24
N PRO A 8 0.56 22.11 18.40
CA PRO A 8 0.28 20.89 19.14
C PRO A 8 -0.55 19.94 18.28
N THR A 9 0.05 18.82 17.89
CA THR A 9 -0.64 17.81 17.08
C THR A 9 -1.56 17.01 17.98
N THR A 10 -2.88 17.23 17.86
CA THR A 10 -3.90 16.56 18.68
C THR A 10 -4.22 15.14 18.20
N VAL A 11 -3.99 14.84 16.91
CA VAL A 11 -4.19 13.52 16.30
C VAL A 11 -3.12 13.27 15.24
N GLY A 12 -2.52 12.07 15.26
CA GLY A 12 -1.53 11.62 14.28
C GLY A 12 -0.10 11.63 14.81
N THR A 13 0.76 10.84 14.18
CA THR A 13 2.19 10.81 14.46
C THR A 13 2.94 11.70 13.45
N PRO A 14 4.01 12.41 13.85
CA PRO A 14 4.85 13.13 12.89
C PRO A 14 5.33 12.22 11.76
N GLN A 15 5.01 12.58 10.50
CA GLN A 15 5.51 11.85 9.34
C GLN A 15 7.04 12.01 9.27
N GLY A 16 7.76 10.89 9.30
CA GLY A 16 9.24 10.87 9.33
C GLY A 16 9.86 10.69 10.73
N GLY A 17 9.05 10.57 11.79
CA GLY A 17 9.54 10.11 13.08
C GLY A 17 9.94 8.64 13.02
N VAL A 18 11.14 8.27 13.49
CA VAL A 18 11.65 6.88 13.49
C VAL A 18 10.72 5.88 14.19
N PHE A 19 9.83 6.35 15.06
CA PHE A 19 8.86 5.54 15.79
C PHE A 19 7.51 5.37 15.09
N SER A 20 7.18 6.18 14.08
CA SER A 20 5.87 6.10 13.42
C SER A 20 5.57 4.73 12.80
N PRO A 21 6.52 4.00 12.18
CA PRO A 21 6.24 2.67 11.65
C PRO A 21 5.88 1.65 12.73
N LEU A 22 6.51 1.76 13.90
CA LEU A 22 6.22 0.89 15.05
C LEU A 22 4.82 1.16 15.61
N LEU A 23 4.46 2.44 15.76
CA LEU A 23 3.15 2.84 16.31
C LEU A 23 1.99 2.37 15.41
N VAL A 24 2.14 2.47 14.09
CA VAL A 24 1.14 1.94 13.14
C VAL A 24 0.97 0.43 13.29
N ASN A 25 2.08 -0.32 13.41
CA ASN A 25 2.01 -1.76 13.61
C ASN A 25 1.36 -2.14 14.95
N ILE A 26 1.62 -1.41 16.03
CA ILE A 26 0.98 -1.64 17.33
C ILE A 26 -0.53 -1.35 17.24
N ALA A 27 -0.92 -0.25 16.62
CA ALA A 27 -2.32 0.11 16.46
C ALA A 27 -3.09 -0.96 15.65
N LEU A 28 -2.52 -1.40 14.53
CA LEU A 28 -3.16 -2.36 13.63
C LEU A 28 -3.07 -3.82 14.10
N ASN A 29 -2.24 -4.15 15.11
CA ASN A 29 -2.13 -5.52 15.63
C ASN A 29 -3.47 -6.08 16.14
N SER A 30 -4.35 -5.24 16.68
CA SER A 30 -5.69 -5.67 17.10
C SER A 30 -6.59 -6.12 15.93
N LEU A 31 -6.38 -5.54 14.75
CA LEU A 31 -7.06 -5.93 13.53
C LEU A 31 -6.56 -7.30 13.07
N ASP A 32 -5.24 -7.50 13.05
CA ASP A 32 -4.61 -8.78 12.68
C ASP A 32 -5.17 -9.92 13.53
N GLN A 33 -5.20 -9.76 14.85
CA GLN A 33 -5.77 -10.74 15.79
C GLN A 33 -7.26 -10.99 15.54
N THR A 34 -8.00 -9.99 15.10
CA THR A 34 -9.43 -10.14 14.79
C THR A 34 -9.63 -10.94 13.52
N LEU A 35 -8.83 -10.70 12.48
CA LEU A 35 -8.85 -11.47 11.24
C LEU A 35 -8.44 -12.93 11.48
N GLU A 36 -7.40 -13.17 12.28
CA GLU A 36 -6.96 -14.52 12.66
C GLU A 36 -8.04 -15.30 13.42
N ARG A 37 -8.71 -14.66 14.39
CA ARG A 37 -9.82 -15.27 15.14
C ARG A 37 -10.98 -15.71 14.24
N HIS A 38 -11.23 -14.99 13.15
CA HIS A 38 -12.23 -15.34 12.15
C HIS A 38 -11.71 -16.33 11.08
N GLY A 39 -10.47 -16.82 11.24
CA GLY A 39 -9.87 -17.78 10.31
C GLY A 39 -9.54 -17.20 8.93
N MET A 40 -9.50 -15.87 8.80
CA MET A 40 -9.25 -15.19 7.53
C MET A 40 -7.78 -15.30 7.14
N ARG A 41 -7.51 -15.33 5.84
CA ARG A 41 -6.15 -15.28 5.29
C ARG A 41 -5.89 -13.86 4.81
N PHE A 42 -4.81 -13.24 5.25
CA PHE A 42 -4.49 -11.88 4.86
C PHE A 42 -2.98 -11.66 4.76
N MET A 43 -2.60 -10.58 4.08
CA MET A 43 -1.25 -10.04 4.02
C MET A 43 -1.33 -8.56 4.39
N ARG A 44 -0.41 -8.08 5.24
CA ARG A 44 -0.36 -6.66 5.64
C ARG A 44 1.08 -6.14 5.56
N TYR A 45 1.21 -4.91 5.09
CA TYR A 45 2.44 -4.14 5.06
C TYR A 45 2.14 -2.71 5.50
N ALA A 46 2.61 -2.34 6.70
CA ALA A 46 2.21 -1.10 7.36
C ALA A 46 0.68 -0.95 7.40
N ASP A 47 0.13 0.07 6.75
CA ASP A 47 -1.30 0.37 6.63
C ASP A 47 -1.98 -0.28 5.42
N ASP A 48 -1.22 -0.86 4.48
CA ASP A 48 -1.75 -1.51 3.27
C ASP A 48 -1.90 -3.02 3.48
N PHE A 49 -3.09 -3.56 3.27
CA PHE A 49 -3.39 -4.97 3.50
C PHE A 49 -4.39 -5.53 2.49
N VAL A 50 -4.27 -6.84 2.27
CA VAL A 50 -5.09 -7.64 1.37
C VAL A 50 -5.66 -8.81 2.16
N VAL A 51 -6.99 -8.97 2.11
CA VAL A 51 -7.68 -10.11 2.72
C VAL A 51 -8.18 -11.03 1.61
N MET A 52 -7.80 -12.30 1.71
CA MET A 52 -8.13 -13.34 0.73
C MET A 52 -9.37 -14.11 1.20
N CYS A 53 -10.42 -14.02 0.40
CA CYS A 53 -11.71 -14.69 0.66
C CYS A 53 -12.02 -15.71 -0.44
N ARG A 54 -12.81 -16.74 -0.10
CA ARG A 54 -13.24 -17.79 -1.03
C ARG A 54 -14.47 -17.40 -1.86
N SER A 55 -15.30 -16.49 -1.36
CA SER A 55 -16.53 -16.04 -2.01
C SER A 55 -16.67 -14.53 -1.89
N HIS A 56 -17.47 -13.95 -2.79
CA HIS A 56 -17.79 -12.52 -2.75
C HIS A 56 -18.51 -12.15 -1.44
N VAL A 57 -19.45 -12.99 -0.99
CA VAL A 57 -20.17 -12.82 0.28
C VAL A 57 -19.19 -12.75 1.46
N GLN A 58 -18.20 -13.66 1.51
CA GLN A 58 -17.18 -13.62 2.56
C GLN A 58 -16.30 -12.36 2.47
N ALA A 59 -16.06 -11.83 1.27
CA ALA A 59 -15.32 -10.58 1.09
C ALA A 59 -16.12 -9.37 1.62
N GLU A 60 -17.43 -9.34 1.40
CA GLU A 60 -18.32 -8.30 1.95
C GLU A 60 -18.39 -8.37 3.48
N GLU A 61 -18.52 -9.57 4.04
CA GLU A 61 -18.49 -9.81 5.49
C GLU A 61 -17.16 -9.37 6.11
N ALA A 62 -16.03 -9.74 5.48
CA ALA A 62 -14.71 -9.32 5.93
C ALA A 62 -14.56 -7.79 5.88
N LEU A 63 -15.03 -7.16 4.79
CA LEU A 63 -14.99 -5.71 4.64
C LEU A 63 -15.82 -5.00 5.72
N ALA A 64 -17.01 -5.51 6.04
CA ALA A 64 -17.86 -4.99 7.10
C ALA A 64 -17.20 -5.12 8.48
N LEU A 65 -16.59 -6.29 8.76
CA LEU A 65 -15.86 -6.54 10.01
C LEU A 65 -14.68 -5.56 10.16
N ILE A 66 -13.87 -5.41 9.12
CA ILE A 66 -12.70 -4.52 9.11
C ILE A 66 -13.12 -3.08 9.31
N ARG A 67 -14.16 -2.62 8.60
CA ARG A 67 -14.69 -1.25 8.76
C ARG A 67 -15.16 -1.00 10.18
N SER A 68 -15.95 -1.93 10.74
CA SER A 68 -16.42 -1.84 12.12
C SER A 68 -15.26 -1.77 13.11
N HIS A 69 -14.22 -2.60 12.93
CA HIS A 69 -13.05 -2.59 13.81
C HIS A 69 -12.25 -1.29 13.71
N LEU A 70 -12.01 -0.81 12.49
CA LEU A 70 -11.28 0.45 12.25
C LEU A 70 -12.01 1.66 12.85
N GLU A 71 -13.33 1.74 12.70
CA GLU A 71 -14.13 2.88 13.15
C GLU A 71 -14.37 2.85 14.67
N ASN A 72 -14.71 1.69 15.23
CA ASN A 72 -15.13 1.59 16.63
C ASN A 72 -13.93 1.46 17.60
N GLU A 73 -12.95 0.63 17.26
CA GLU A 73 -11.79 0.36 18.15
C GLU A 73 -10.67 1.36 17.90
N LEU A 74 -10.30 1.54 16.63
CA LEU A 74 -9.12 2.33 16.26
C LEU A 74 -9.44 3.80 15.99
N LYS A 75 -10.73 4.16 15.85
CA LYS A 75 -11.20 5.52 15.50
C LYS A 75 -10.54 6.05 14.22
N LEU A 76 -10.18 5.15 13.31
CA LEU A 76 -9.57 5.47 12.03
C LEU A 76 -10.66 5.54 10.96
N LYS A 77 -10.66 6.61 10.18
CA LYS A 77 -11.52 6.71 9.00
C LYS A 77 -10.92 5.87 7.88
N SER A 78 -11.66 4.88 7.40
CA SER A 78 -11.29 4.19 6.17
C SER A 78 -11.46 5.12 4.95
N SER A 79 -10.65 4.94 3.91
CA SER A 79 -10.82 5.62 2.63
C SER A 79 -11.60 4.69 1.69
N PRO A 80 -12.94 4.79 1.63
CA PRO A 80 -13.77 3.84 0.88
C PRO A 80 -13.44 3.83 -0.62
N GLU A 81 -12.91 4.93 -1.14
CA GLU A 81 -12.49 5.07 -2.54
C GLU A 81 -11.27 4.22 -2.91
N LYS A 82 -10.46 3.81 -1.92
CA LYS A 82 -9.26 2.97 -2.15
C LYS A 82 -9.51 1.49 -1.86
N THR A 83 -10.63 1.17 -1.23
CA THR A 83 -10.95 -0.21 -0.83
C THR A 83 -11.85 -0.84 -1.87
N HIS A 84 -11.36 -1.92 -2.51
CA HIS A 84 -12.09 -2.61 -3.56
C HIS A 84 -12.10 -4.11 -3.31
N ILE A 85 -13.23 -4.74 -3.60
CA ILE A 85 -13.34 -6.20 -3.70
C ILE A 85 -13.10 -6.55 -5.16
N VAL A 86 -12.07 -7.34 -5.41
CA VAL A 86 -11.66 -7.75 -6.75
C VAL A 86 -11.36 -9.24 -6.76
N THR A 87 -11.55 -9.88 -7.89
CA THR A 87 -11.15 -11.28 -8.06
C THR A 87 -9.71 -11.40 -8.52
N PHE A 88 -9.07 -12.51 -8.17
CA PHE A 88 -7.67 -12.77 -8.56
C PHE A 88 -7.47 -12.87 -10.08
N SER A 89 -8.54 -13.12 -10.84
CA SER A 89 -8.55 -13.11 -12.30
C SER A 89 -8.48 -11.70 -12.89
N GLU A 90 -9.16 -10.74 -12.28
CA GLU A 90 -9.11 -9.31 -12.66
C GLU A 90 -7.77 -8.69 -12.28
N GLY A 91 -7.20 -9.18 -11.18
CA GLY A 91 -5.93 -8.72 -10.64
C GLY A 91 -6.07 -7.50 -9.74
N PHE A 92 -5.02 -7.22 -8.98
CA PHE A 92 -4.99 -6.12 -8.02
C PHE A 92 -3.59 -5.55 -7.82
N ALA A 93 -3.52 -4.25 -7.57
CA ALA A 93 -2.26 -3.59 -7.26
C ALA A 93 -1.91 -3.74 -5.77
N TYR A 94 -0.70 -4.19 -5.47
CA TYR A 94 -0.18 -4.28 -4.10
C TYR A 94 1.33 -4.07 -4.08
N LEU A 95 1.81 -3.18 -3.20
CA LEU A 95 3.24 -2.87 -3.00
C LEU A 95 4.03 -2.55 -4.29
N GLY A 96 3.39 -1.87 -5.24
CA GLY A 96 4.03 -1.47 -6.50
C GLY A 96 4.02 -2.52 -7.61
N PHE A 97 3.32 -3.64 -7.39
CA PHE A 97 3.10 -4.70 -8.37
C PHE A 97 1.62 -4.86 -8.70
N ASP A 98 1.32 -5.22 -9.94
CA ASP A 98 0.02 -5.70 -10.35
C ASP A 98 0.04 -7.24 -10.31
N LEU A 99 -0.77 -7.81 -9.42
CA LEU A 99 -0.86 -9.24 -9.15
C LEU A 99 -2.08 -9.82 -9.84
N CYS A 100 -1.87 -10.80 -10.72
CA CYS A 100 -2.93 -11.52 -11.43
C CYS A 100 -2.73 -13.03 -11.32
N SER A 101 -3.78 -13.80 -11.60
CA SER A 101 -3.76 -15.27 -11.57
C SER A 101 -2.62 -15.95 -12.34
N ARG A 102 -2.05 -15.30 -13.35
CA ARG A 102 -1.01 -15.87 -14.22
C ARG A 102 0.28 -15.06 -14.28
N SER A 103 0.34 -13.91 -13.61
CA SER A 103 1.47 -13.00 -13.75
C SER A 103 1.62 -12.08 -12.55
N VAL A 104 2.87 -11.75 -12.25
CA VAL A 104 3.25 -10.66 -11.36
C VAL A 104 4.00 -9.66 -12.23
N ALA A 105 3.45 -8.46 -12.38
CA ALA A 105 4.03 -7.40 -13.20
C ALA A 105 4.34 -6.17 -12.34
N MET A 106 5.38 -5.43 -12.70
CA MET A 106 5.64 -4.13 -12.08
C MET A 106 4.56 -3.15 -12.54
N ARG A 107 4.02 -2.36 -11.60
CA ARG A 107 3.01 -1.35 -11.93
C ARG A 107 3.59 -0.32 -12.90
N ALA A 108 2.81 0.12 -13.89
CA ALA A 108 3.25 1.12 -14.88
C ALA A 108 3.90 2.36 -14.24
N LYS A 109 3.29 2.88 -13.17
CA LYS A 109 3.85 4.01 -12.40
C LYS A 109 5.22 3.72 -11.78
N SER A 110 5.46 2.49 -11.32
CA SER A 110 6.76 2.08 -10.79
C SER A 110 7.81 2.01 -11.90
N VAL A 111 7.43 1.55 -13.10
CA VAL A 111 8.29 1.54 -14.28
C VAL A 111 8.63 2.97 -14.71
N GLU A 112 7.63 3.86 -14.81
CA GLU A 112 7.84 5.28 -15.14
C GLU A 112 8.77 5.97 -14.14
N ASN A 113 8.60 5.71 -12.84
CA ASN A 113 9.48 6.25 -11.80
C ASN A 113 10.91 5.72 -11.93
N LEU A 114 11.07 4.43 -12.27
CA LEU A 114 12.37 3.82 -12.50
C LEU A 114 13.06 4.45 -13.71
N GLU A 115 12.36 4.57 -14.84
CA GLU A 115 12.87 5.21 -16.05
C GLU A 115 13.25 6.66 -15.81
N ALA A 116 12.42 7.41 -15.08
CA ALA A 116 12.72 8.79 -14.69
C ALA A 116 13.99 8.87 -13.82
N LYS A 117 14.15 7.94 -12.85
CA LYS A 117 15.33 7.89 -11.99
C LYS A 117 16.59 7.50 -12.75
N VAL A 118 16.49 6.53 -13.66
CA VAL A 118 17.60 6.15 -14.54
C VAL A 118 18.03 7.35 -15.37
N ARG A 119 17.08 8.05 -16.00
CA ARG A 119 17.34 9.24 -16.81
C ARG A 119 17.96 10.40 -16.02
N GLU A 120 17.63 10.54 -14.73
CA GLU A 120 18.25 11.52 -13.83
C GLU A 120 19.71 11.17 -13.52
N ILE A 121 20.00 9.89 -13.28
CA ILE A 121 21.33 9.40 -12.91
C ILE A 121 22.27 9.32 -14.12
N THR A 122 21.75 8.93 -15.28
CA THR A 122 22.53 8.87 -16.52
C THR A 122 22.56 10.27 -17.15
N GLU A 123 23.70 10.96 -17.07
CA GLU A 123 23.92 12.14 -17.92
C GLU A 123 23.73 11.74 -19.39
N ARG A 124 23.01 12.57 -20.17
CA ARG A 124 22.98 12.45 -21.63
C ARG A 124 24.36 12.76 -22.20
N SER A 125 25.27 11.81 -22.12
CA SER A 125 26.48 11.78 -22.94
C SER A 125 26.08 11.20 -24.31
N HIS A 126 25.43 12.02 -25.14
CA HIS A 126 25.46 11.81 -26.58
C HIS A 126 26.91 11.96 -27.02
N ASN A 127 27.63 10.85 -27.20
CA ASN A 127 28.91 10.77 -27.92
C ASN A 127 29.17 9.32 -28.39
N LEU A 128 28.14 8.61 -28.83
CA LEU A 128 28.36 7.55 -29.80
C LEU A 128 28.19 8.20 -31.15
N ASP A 129 29.31 8.67 -31.73
CA ASP A 129 29.36 9.08 -33.13
C ASP A 129 28.74 7.97 -33.98
N ASP A 130 27.88 8.35 -34.92
CA ASP A 130 27.29 7.46 -35.94
C ASP A 130 28.38 6.77 -36.81
N ASP A 131 29.66 7.14 -36.67
CA ASP A 131 30.80 6.59 -37.40
C ASP A 131 31.36 5.27 -36.85
N LEU A 132 30.81 4.71 -35.76
CA LEU A 132 31.28 3.43 -35.19
C LEU A 132 30.52 2.19 -35.70
N ILE A 133 29.65 2.35 -36.70
CA ILE A 133 29.05 1.23 -37.44
C ILE A 133 29.71 1.20 -38.84
N VAL A 134 30.86 0.54 -38.93
CA VAL A 134 31.45 0.04 -40.18
C VAL A 134 31.51 -1.48 -40.13
#